data_AF-A0A1Y2GFK4-F1
#
_entry.id   AF-A0A1Y2GFK4-F1
#
_cell.length_a   1.000
_cell.length_b   1.000
_cell.length_c   1.000
_cell.angle_alpha   90.00
_cell.angle_beta   90.00
_cell.angle_gamma   90.00
#
_symmetry.space_group_name_H-M   'P 1'
#
loop_
_entity.id
_entity.type
_entity.pdbx_description
1 polymer ?
#
loop_
_entity_poly.entity_id
_entity_poly.type
_entity_poly.pdbx_seq_one_letter_code
_entity_poly.pdbx_strand_id
1 'polypeptide(L)'
;MWSVGSYPSHTEKKSFLLTEQCTIIMSKATIERRVITILLDFQRARKVWSDLVSDGLSQANALVNVQLQQGYVDGLGYWPPALDQFLDLKERFESKLQKRAEAMAQDLETTLTKMNAQYAKMKLQTSQFEYLMEEATEMFGEAFTYRDPIGTTCTLEQIWIQLERVFGLYTMQMIMNQDILDQLIASSLHSQPIFISSATTGTKTATIAKTEATEASLSSDSSSEEASITGSNTAIAPKTGGNTENPGDSCIGSEFGGMLAPSVRRDKDQGMVLLSAWLNQPHLKTDVLTTFDEFCQVELLNE
;
A
#
# COMPACT_ATOMS: atom_id res chain seq x y z
N MET A 1 -13.95 75.54 -3.47
CA MET A 1 -14.82 75.18 -2.33
C MET A 1 -14.40 73.80 -1.88
N TRP A 2 -13.74 73.69 -0.72
CA TRP A 2 -13.36 72.40 -0.14
C TRP A 2 -14.53 71.97 0.76
N SER A 3 -15.13 70.82 0.47
CA SER A 3 -16.21 70.27 1.28
C SER A 3 -15.63 69.86 2.63
N VAL A 4 -16.14 70.44 3.72
CA VAL A 4 -15.71 70.12 5.08
C VAL A 4 -16.15 68.69 5.37
N GLY A 5 -15.21 67.74 5.30
CA GLY A 5 -15.46 66.34 5.61
C GLY A 5 -15.88 66.17 7.06
N SER A 6 -17.08 65.65 7.27
CA SER A 6 -17.60 65.30 8.60
C SER A 6 -16.72 64.19 9.19
N TYR A 7 -16.04 64.48 10.29
CA TYR A 7 -15.23 63.47 10.98
C TYR A 7 -16.17 62.46 11.65
N PRO A 8 -15.94 61.14 11.47
CA PRO A 8 -16.74 60.12 12.13
C PRO A 8 -16.60 60.25 13.64
N SER A 9 -17.74 60.11 14.31
CA SER A 9 -17.86 60.25 15.76
C SER A 9 -17.02 59.18 16.48
N HIS A 10 -16.50 59.48 17.68
CA HIS A 10 -15.69 58.54 18.47
C HIS A 10 -16.40 57.19 18.74
N THR A 11 -17.72 57.19 18.71
CA THR A 11 -18.59 56.02 18.82
C THR A 11 -18.55 55.11 17.60
N GLU A 12 -18.50 55.66 16.39
CA GLU A 12 -18.41 54.88 15.13
C GLU A 12 -17.04 54.19 14.99
N LYS A 13 -15.97 54.81 15.50
CA LYS A 13 -14.64 54.18 15.51
C LYS A 13 -14.59 52.93 16.39
N LYS A 14 -15.34 52.89 17.49
CA LYS A 14 -15.39 51.71 18.38
C LYS A 14 -16.17 50.55 17.78
N SER A 15 -17.28 50.81 17.09
CA SER A 15 -18.05 49.76 16.42
C SER A 15 -17.28 49.12 15.28
N PHE A 16 -16.53 49.93 14.51
CA PHE A 16 -15.71 49.42 13.41
C PHE A 16 -14.61 48.46 13.88
N LEU A 17 -13.87 48.84 14.94
CA LEU A 17 -12.80 48.00 15.51
C LEU A 17 -13.33 46.67 16.08
N LEU A 18 -14.54 46.66 16.66
CA LEU A 18 -15.15 45.43 17.15
C LEU A 18 -15.56 44.48 16.02
N THR A 19 -16.05 45.01 14.90
CA THR A 19 -16.41 44.19 13.72
C THR A 19 -15.18 43.55 13.08
N GLU A 20 -14.08 44.29 12.93
CA GLU A 20 -12.83 43.74 12.40
C GLU A 20 -12.26 42.65 13.32
N GLN A 21 -12.26 42.87 14.64
CA GLN A 21 -11.79 41.86 15.60
C GLN A 21 -12.62 40.58 15.57
N CYS A 22 -13.96 40.67 15.53
CA CYS A 22 -14.82 39.49 15.44
C CYS A 22 -14.56 38.68 14.16
N THR A 23 -14.34 39.37 13.03
CA THR A 23 -14.06 38.70 11.74
C THR A 23 -12.74 37.93 11.78
N ILE A 24 -11.70 38.53 12.38
CA ILE A 24 -10.38 37.91 12.54
C ILE A 24 -10.42 36.70 13.48
N ILE A 25 -11.18 36.77 14.58
CA ILE A 25 -11.30 35.65 15.53
C ILE A 25 -12.04 34.48 14.86
N MET A 26 -13.12 34.75 14.14
CA MET A 26 -13.87 33.71 13.44
C MET A 26 -13.06 33.03 12.32
N SER A 27 -12.20 33.78 11.63
CA SER A 27 -11.33 33.20 10.61
C SER A 27 -10.22 32.36 11.22
N LYS A 28 -9.60 32.76 12.34
CA LYS A 28 -8.57 31.97 13.03
C LYS A 28 -9.11 30.60 13.47
N ALA A 29 -10.26 30.57 14.16
CA ALA A 29 -10.92 29.34 14.58
C ALA A 29 -11.34 28.43 13.40
N THR A 30 -11.44 29.00 12.19
CA THR A 30 -11.74 28.22 10.98
C THR A 30 -10.49 27.53 10.44
N ILE A 31 -9.33 28.18 10.48
CA ILE A 31 -8.04 27.54 10.13
C ILE A 31 -7.72 26.41 11.12
N GLU A 32 -7.87 26.66 12.43
CA GLU A 32 -7.66 25.65 13.49
C GLU A 32 -8.48 24.38 13.25
N ARG A 33 -9.80 24.52 13.03
CA ARG A 33 -10.67 23.37 12.73
C ARG A 33 -10.28 22.63 11.45
N ARG A 34 -9.81 23.35 10.41
CA ARG A 34 -9.33 22.73 9.16
C ARG A 34 -8.04 21.95 9.39
N VAL A 35 -7.09 22.49 10.16
CA VAL A 35 -5.87 21.78 10.57
C VAL A 35 -6.22 20.48 11.30
N ILE A 36 -7.09 20.56 12.31
CA ILE A 36 -7.54 19.41 13.10
C ILE A 36 -8.17 18.33 12.20
N THR A 37 -9.05 18.76 11.28
CA THR A 37 -9.73 17.85 10.35
C THR A 37 -8.71 17.11 9.47
N ILE A 38 -7.75 17.84 8.88
CA ILE A 38 -6.71 17.25 8.02
C ILE A 38 -5.86 16.24 8.81
N LEU A 39 -5.44 16.58 10.03
CA LEU A 39 -4.62 15.69 10.87
C LEU A 39 -5.37 14.40 11.24
N LEU A 40 -6.64 14.51 11.65
CA LEU A 40 -7.48 13.34 11.95
C LEU A 40 -7.70 12.47 10.71
N ASP A 41 -7.95 13.07 9.55
CA ASP A 41 -8.10 12.35 8.29
C ASP A 41 -6.81 11.64 7.87
N PHE A 42 -5.66 12.26 8.10
CA PHE A 42 -4.35 11.67 7.83
C PHE A 42 -4.06 10.48 8.77
N GLN A 43 -4.36 10.60 10.07
CA GLN A 43 -4.27 9.49 11.01
C GLN A 43 -5.18 8.32 10.64
N ARG A 44 -6.42 8.59 10.21
CA ARG A 44 -7.35 7.56 9.71
C ARG A 44 -6.76 6.83 8.50
N ALA A 45 -6.23 7.57 7.53
CA ALA A 45 -5.61 6.97 6.34
C ALA A 45 -4.41 6.07 6.71
N ARG A 46 -3.59 6.48 7.69
CA ARG A 46 -2.46 5.69 8.20
C ARG A 46 -2.90 4.36 8.82
N LYS A 47 -3.99 4.37 9.59
CA LYS A 47 -4.53 3.14 10.19
C LYS A 47 -4.96 2.16 9.10
N VAL A 48 -5.72 2.63 8.10
CA VAL A 48 -6.15 1.79 6.97
C VAL A 48 -4.95 1.26 6.19
N TRP A 49 -3.89 2.06 6.02
CA TRP A 49 -2.65 1.59 5.41
C TRP A 49 -2.03 0.41 6.16
N SER A 50 -1.98 0.47 7.50
CA SER A 50 -1.44 -0.62 8.33
C SER A 50 -2.21 -1.93 8.14
N ASP A 51 -3.53 -1.86 8.02
CA ASP A 51 -4.37 -3.04 7.78
C ASP A 51 -4.08 -3.63 6.39
N LEU A 52 -4.02 -2.78 5.35
CA LEU A 52 -3.70 -3.21 3.98
C LEU A 52 -2.29 -3.83 3.86
N VAL A 53 -1.32 -3.34 4.62
CA VAL A 53 0.03 -3.92 4.67
C VAL A 53 -0.02 -5.36 5.17
N SER A 54 -0.77 -5.62 6.24
CA SER A 54 -0.91 -6.96 6.83
C SER A 54 -1.56 -7.92 5.83
N ASP A 55 -2.63 -7.47 5.17
CA ASP A 55 -3.32 -8.24 4.14
C ASP A 55 -2.40 -8.54 2.94
N GLY A 56 -1.69 -7.52 2.46
CA GLY A 56 -0.74 -7.65 1.34
C GLY A 56 0.41 -8.60 1.67
N LEU A 57 0.93 -8.57 2.89
CA LEU A 57 1.97 -9.50 3.34
C LEU A 57 1.47 -10.95 3.34
N SER A 58 0.25 -11.17 3.84
CA SER A 58 -0.37 -12.51 3.86
C SER A 58 -0.51 -13.07 2.44
N GLN A 59 -0.99 -12.24 1.51
CA GLN A 59 -1.13 -12.59 0.08
C GLN A 59 0.21 -12.84 -0.60
N ALA A 60 1.19 -11.96 -0.40
CA ALA A 60 2.54 -12.13 -0.95
C ALA A 60 3.20 -13.42 -0.44
N ASN A 61 3.05 -13.73 0.85
CA ASN A 61 3.56 -14.98 1.42
C ASN A 61 2.85 -16.20 0.81
N ALA A 62 1.53 -16.14 0.62
CA ALA A 62 0.80 -17.21 -0.05
C ALA A 62 1.28 -17.41 -1.51
N LEU A 63 1.54 -16.33 -2.25
CA LEU A 63 2.06 -16.37 -3.61
C LEU A 63 3.46 -17.01 -3.67
N VAL A 64 4.40 -16.56 -2.83
CA VAL A 64 5.75 -17.16 -2.75
C VAL A 64 5.67 -18.65 -2.41
N ASN A 65 4.80 -19.06 -1.50
CA ASN A 65 4.62 -20.47 -1.17
C ASN A 65 4.09 -21.29 -2.37
N VAL A 66 3.21 -20.73 -3.20
CA VAL A 66 2.75 -21.38 -4.43
C VAL A 66 3.88 -21.46 -5.46
N GLN A 67 4.68 -20.41 -5.62
CA GLN A 67 5.85 -20.41 -6.50
C GLN A 67 6.90 -21.46 -6.08
N LEU A 68 7.14 -21.58 -4.78
CA LEU A 68 7.97 -22.65 -4.22
C LEU A 68 7.41 -24.02 -4.59
N GLN A 69 6.09 -24.22 -4.45
CA GLN A 69 5.40 -25.45 -4.84
C GLN A 69 5.55 -25.78 -6.32
N GLN A 70 5.52 -24.79 -7.20
CA GLN A 70 5.76 -24.97 -8.64
C GLN A 70 7.18 -25.52 -8.88
N GLY A 71 8.19 -24.96 -8.21
CA GLY A 71 9.58 -25.44 -8.33
C GLY A 71 9.82 -26.89 -7.86
N TYR A 72 8.95 -27.48 -7.03
CA TYR A 72 9.05 -28.91 -6.67
C TYR A 72 8.74 -29.83 -7.86
N VAL A 73 7.91 -29.39 -8.79
CA VAL A 73 7.50 -30.19 -9.95
C VAL A 73 8.61 -30.29 -11.00
N ASP A 74 9.41 -29.22 -11.10
CA ASP A 74 10.54 -29.14 -12.04
C ASP A 74 11.82 -29.79 -11.51
N GLY A 75 11.96 -29.87 -10.18
CA GLY A 75 13.12 -30.48 -9.55
C GLY A 75 13.16 -32.00 -9.73
N LEU A 76 14.08 -32.48 -10.57
CA LEU A 76 14.37 -33.91 -10.83
C LEU A 76 14.56 -34.80 -9.57
N GLY A 77 14.76 -34.20 -8.39
CA GLY A 77 14.90 -34.92 -7.12
C GLY A 77 13.69 -34.86 -6.17
N TYR A 78 12.65 -34.11 -6.51
CA TYR A 78 11.51 -33.87 -5.61
C TYR A 78 10.22 -34.53 -6.06
N TRP A 79 10.01 -34.61 -7.38
CA TRP A 79 8.88 -35.33 -7.94
C TRP A 79 9.12 -36.84 -7.84
N PRO A 80 8.34 -37.60 -7.04
CA PRO A 80 8.57 -39.02 -6.88
C PRO A 80 8.32 -39.76 -8.21
N PRO A 81 9.25 -40.60 -8.71
CA PRO A 81 9.07 -41.34 -9.98
C PRO A 81 7.83 -42.25 -9.99
N ALA A 82 7.34 -42.65 -8.81
CA ALA A 82 6.08 -43.40 -8.68
C ALA A 82 4.87 -42.62 -9.20
N LEU A 83 4.92 -41.27 -9.18
CA LEU A 83 3.84 -40.42 -9.68
C LEU A 83 3.84 -40.31 -11.22
N ASP A 84 4.95 -40.62 -11.89
CA ASP A 84 5.03 -40.60 -13.36
C ASP A 84 4.17 -41.69 -14.02
N GLN A 85 3.74 -42.69 -13.24
CA GLN A 85 2.81 -43.72 -13.70
C GLN A 85 1.41 -43.17 -13.96
N PHE A 86 1.06 -42.02 -13.36
CA PHE A 86 -0.22 -41.37 -13.57
C PHE A 86 -0.10 -40.36 -14.72
N LEU A 87 -0.57 -40.77 -15.90
CA LEU A 87 -0.68 -39.89 -17.06
C LEU A 87 -1.44 -38.60 -16.70
N ASP A 88 -0.94 -37.46 -17.18
CA ASP A 88 -1.47 -36.11 -16.97
C ASP A 88 -1.47 -35.60 -15.52
N LEU A 89 -1.05 -36.39 -14.52
CA LEU A 89 -1.08 -35.94 -13.12
C LEU A 89 -0.20 -34.71 -12.92
N LYS A 90 1.00 -34.72 -13.53
CA LYS A 90 1.95 -33.62 -13.49
C LYS A 90 1.35 -32.34 -14.10
N GLU A 91 0.85 -32.43 -15.32
CA GLU A 91 0.23 -31.29 -16.03
C GLU A 91 -0.99 -30.73 -15.27
N ARG A 92 -1.85 -31.59 -14.73
CA ARG A 92 -3.00 -31.15 -13.92
C ARG A 92 -2.57 -30.45 -12.64
N PHE A 93 -1.50 -30.94 -12.00
CA PHE A 93 -0.96 -30.33 -10.79
C PHE A 93 -0.33 -28.97 -11.10
N GLU A 94 0.49 -28.86 -12.15
CA GLU A 94 1.07 -27.60 -12.64
C GLU A 94 -0.04 -26.60 -13.00
N SER A 95 -1.04 -27.01 -13.79
CA SER A 95 -2.17 -26.16 -14.16
C SER A 95 -2.95 -25.66 -12.93
N LYS A 96 -3.12 -26.51 -11.93
CA LYS A 96 -3.78 -26.13 -10.67
C LYS A 96 -2.95 -25.12 -9.88
N LEU A 97 -1.63 -25.31 -9.78
CA LEU A 97 -0.74 -24.38 -9.10
C LEU A 97 -0.66 -23.05 -9.84
N GLN A 98 -0.61 -23.07 -11.17
CA GLN A 98 -0.60 -21.88 -12.01
C GLN A 98 -1.86 -21.02 -11.80
N LYS A 99 -3.05 -21.63 -11.88
CA LYS A 99 -4.31 -20.92 -11.59
C LYS A 99 -4.35 -20.34 -10.18
N ARG A 100 -3.76 -21.04 -9.21
CA ARG A 100 -3.68 -20.55 -7.83
C ARG A 100 -2.69 -19.38 -7.71
N ALA A 101 -1.56 -19.43 -8.41
CA ALA A 101 -0.58 -18.35 -8.43
C ALA A 101 -1.20 -17.09 -9.05
N GLU A 102 -1.90 -17.23 -10.19
CA GLU A 102 -2.61 -16.13 -10.85
C GLU A 102 -3.67 -15.49 -9.94
N ALA A 103 -4.48 -16.31 -9.25
CA ALA A 103 -5.46 -15.80 -8.29
C ALA A 103 -4.81 -15.02 -7.13
N MET A 104 -3.72 -15.54 -6.55
CA MET A 104 -3.00 -14.86 -5.46
C MET A 104 -2.31 -13.58 -5.93
N ALA A 105 -1.80 -13.56 -7.16
CA ALA A 105 -1.21 -12.37 -7.77
C ALA A 105 -2.28 -11.28 -7.98
N GLN A 106 -3.46 -11.65 -8.48
CA GLN A 106 -4.59 -10.73 -8.65
C GLN A 106 -5.09 -10.16 -7.32
N ASP A 107 -5.16 -11.00 -6.27
CA ASP A 107 -5.52 -10.57 -4.92
C ASP A 107 -4.50 -9.54 -4.38
N LEU A 108 -3.20 -9.79 -4.59
CA LEU A 108 -2.13 -8.89 -4.19
C LEU A 108 -2.16 -7.56 -4.96
N GLU A 109 -2.39 -7.60 -6.28
CA GLU A 109 -2.56 -6.41 -7.12
C GLU A 109 -3.77 -5.57 -6.67
N THR A 110 -4.86 -6.24 -6.29
CA THR A 110 -6.05 -5.57 -5.74
C THR A 110 -5.72 -4.86 -4.43
N THR A 111 -4.95 -5.49 -3.54
CA THR A 111 -4.50 -4.86 -2.29
C THR A 111 -3.59 -3.68 -2.57
N LEU A 112 -2.65 -3.79 -3.51
CA LEU A 112 -1.78 -2.68 -3.91
C LEU A 112 -2.54 -1.51 -4.54
N THR A 113 -3.57 -1.79 -5.32
CA THR A 113 -4.47 -0.77 -5.85
C THR A 113 -5.17 -0.01 -4.72
N LYS A 114 -5.65 -0.73 -3.69
CA LYS A 114 -6.22 -0.12 -2.48
C LYS A 114 -5.19 0.71 -1.71
N MET A 115 -3.95 0.22 -1.59
CA MET A 115 -2.85 0.97 -0.97
C MET A 115 -2.56 2.27 -1.72
N ASN A 116 -2.50 2.21 -3.06
CA ASN A 116 -2.29 3.39 -3.90
C ASN A 116 -3.42 4.43 -3.73
N ALA A 117 -4.68 3.96 -3.61
CA ALA A 117 -5.81 4.84 -3.31
C ALA A 117 -5.69 5.52 -1.94
N GLN A 118 -5.19 4.82 -0.92
CA GLN A 118 -4.91 5.44 0.39
C GLN A 118 -3.73 6.41 0.34
N TYR A 119 -2.66 6.07 -0.38
CA TYR A 119 -1.53 6.97 -0.63
C TYR A 119 -1.98 8.26 -1.32
N ALA A 120 -2.86 8.17 -2.33
CA ALA A 120 -3.43 9.34 -3.00
C ALA A 120 -4.23 10.24 -2.04
N LYS A 121 -4.96 9.66 -1.08
CA LYS A 121 -5.66 10.43 -0.03
C LYS A 121 -4.69 11.17 0.89
N MET A 122 -3.62 10.50 1.33
CA MET A 122 -2.57 11.11 2.15
C MET A 122 -1.87 12.26 1.42
N LYS A 123 -1.60 12.07 0.12
CA LYS A 123 -1.04 13.12 -0.74
C LYS A 123 -2.00 14.31 -0.84
N LEU A 124 -3.28 14.06 -1.05
CA LEU A 124 -4.31 15.11 -1.11
C LEU A 124 -4.38 15.90 0.20
N GLN A 125 -4.38 15.24 1.35
CA GLN A 125 -4.38 15.87 2.67
C GLN A 125 -3.14 16.75 2.87
N THR A 126 -1.98 16.27 2.41
CA THR A 126 -0.72 17.02 2.44
C THR A 126 -0.86 18.29 1.57
N SER A 127 -1.28 18.19 0.31
CA SER A 127 -1.51 19.38 -0.53
C SER A 127 -2.59 20.33 0.01
N GLN A 128 -3.63 19.82 0.66
CA GLN A 128 -4.64 20.65 1.33
C GLN A 128 -4.06 21.45 2.50
N PHE A 129 -3.10 20.89 3.22
CA PHE A 129 -2.41 21.58 4.30
C PHE A 129 -1.48 22.67 3.78
N GLU A 130 -0.75 22.41 2.70
CA GLU A 130 0.09 23.40 2.02
C GLU A 130 -0.75 24.61 1.57
N TYR A 131 -1.88 24.36 0.91
CA TYR A 131 -2.82 25.42 0.53
C TYR A 131 -3.36 26.19 1.74
N LEU A 132 -3.65 25.50 2.84
CA LEU A 132 -4.09 26.13 4.09
C LEU A 132 -3.01 27.05 4.69
N MET A 133 -1.73 26.71 4.55
CA MET A 133 -0.63 27.58 4.96
C MET A 133 -0.54 28.84 4.12
N GLU A 134 -0.67 28.73 2.80
CA GLU A 134 -0.71 29.88 1.90
C GLU A 134 -1.87 30.81 2.26
N GLU A 135 -3.08 30.25 2.39
CA GLU A 135 -4.28 30.98 2.80
C GLU A 135 -4.11 31.66 4.17
N ALA A 136 -3.55 30.97 5.16
CA ALA A 136 -3.29 31.54 6.48
C ALA A 136 -2.26 32.69 6.42
N THR A 137 -1.24 32.56 5.57
CA THR A 137 -0.22 33.60 5.39
C THR A 137 -0.80 34.84 4.72
N GLU A 138 -1.67 34.66 3.71
CA GLU A 138 -2.36 35.77 3.05
C GLU A 138 -3.33 36.50 3.99
N MET A 139 -4.05 35.75 4.84
CA MET A 139 -5.08 36.31 5.72
C MET A 139 -4.53 36.94 7.00
N PHE A 140 -3.51 36.33 7.62
CA PHE A 140 -3.02 36.71 8.95
C PHE A 140 -1.56 37.18 8.96
N GLY A 141 -0.84 37.01 7.84
CA GLY A 141 0.57 37.36 7.70
C GLY A 141 1.53 36.25 8.14
N GLU A 142 2.80 36.41 7.76
CA GLU A 142 3.87 35.43 8.02
C GLU A 142 4.08 35.13 9.52
N ALA A 143 3.87 36.11 10.39
CA ALA A 143 4.03 35.90 11.84
C ALA A 143 3.09 34.79 12.36
N PHE A 144 1.84 34.75 11.87
CA PHE A 144 0.88 33.74 12.25
C PHE A 144 1.32 32.34 11.79
N THR A 145 1.80 32.21 10.56
CA THR A 145 2.19 30.92 9.98
C THR A 145 3.45 30.33 10.61
N TYR A 146 4.46 31.17 10.86
CA TYR A 146 5.82 30.72 11.20
C TYR A 146 6.22 30.95 12.66
N ARG A 147 5.53 31.83 13.40
CA ARG A 147 5.94 32.21 14.77
C ARG A 147 4.88 31.93 15.81
N ASP A 148 3.62 32.21 15.50
CA ASP A 148 2.55 32.08 16.46
C ASP A 148 2.06 30.62 16.51
N PRO A 149 1.94 30.02 17.71
CA PRO A 149 1.37 28.69 17.82
C PRO A 149 -0.12 28.74 17.45
N ILE A 150 -0.54 27.80 16.61
CA ILE A 150 -1.96 27.64 16.23
C ILE A 150 -2.73 26.83 17.26
N GLY A 151 -2.06 25.83 17.86
CA GLY A 151 -2.57 25.03 18.95
C GLY A 151 -1.90 25.39 20.27
N THR A 152 -1.43 24.38 20.98
CA THR A 152 -0.79 24.56 22.29
C THR A 152 0.69 24.86 22.21
N THR A 153 1.41 24.16 21.33
CA THR A 153 2.87 24.25 21.31
C THR A 153 3.45 24.51 19.93
N CYS A 154 2.70 24.22 18.87
CA CYS A 154 3.25 24.18 17.52
C CYS A 154 2.71 25.28 16.59
N THR A 155 3.61 25.79 15.76
CA THR A 155 3.27 26.67 14.62
C THR A 155 2.72 25.85 13.45
N LEU A 156 2.07 26.52 12.50
CA LEU A 156 1.50 25.85 11.33
C LEU A 156 2.59 25.20 10.46
N GLU A 157 3.73 25.87 10.30
CA GLU A 157 4.91 25.32 9.62
C GLU A 157 5.44 24.05 10.29
N GLN A 158 5.50 24.01 11.63
CA GLN A 158 5.99 22.83 12.34
C GLN A 158 5.08 21.62 12.10
N ILE A 159 3.76 21.82 12.09
CA ILE A 159 2.80 20.76 11.76
C ILE A 159 3.02 20.26 10.33
N TRP A 160 3.18 21.18 9.38
CA TRP A 160 3.45 20.85 7.98
C TRP A 160 4.71 20.01 7.81
N ILE A 161 5.82 20.43 8.40
CA ILE A 161 7.10 19.70 8.33
C ILE A 161 6.94 18.26 8.85
N GLN A 162 6.19 18.07 9.95
CA GLN A 162 5.94 16.72 10.47
C GLN A 162 5.06 15.90 9.53
N LEU A 163 4.02 16.50 8.96
CA LEU A 163 3.12 15.86 8.00
C LEU A 163 3.88 15.40 6.74
N GLU A 164 4.65 16.30 6.13
CA GLU A 164 5.46 16.03 4.94
C GLU A 164 6.50 14.94 5.22
N ARG A 165 7.17 15.01 6.37
CA ARG A 165 8.15 14.01 6.79
C ARG A 165 7.53 12.61 6.88
N VAL A 166 6.35 12.50 7.50
CA VAL A 166 5.64 11.21 7.61
C VAL A 166 5.17 10.74 6.25
N PHE A 167 4.58 11.62 5.44
CA PHE A 167 4.14 11.31 4.08
C PHE A 167 5.29 10.77 3.22
N GLY A 168 6.48 11.36 3.31
CA GLY A 168 7.68 10.89 2.61
C GLY A 168 8.05 9.43 2.92
N LEU A 169 7.79 8.93 4.13
CA LEU A 169 8.03 7.52 4.48
C LEU A 169 7.06 6.60 3.73
N TYR A 170 5.78 6.99 3.62
CA TYR A 170 4.76 6.24 2.88
C TYR A 170 5.04 6.23 1.37
N THR A 171 5.55 7.32 0.81
CA THR A 171 6.00 7.38 -0.59
C THR A 171 7.06 6.31 -0.89
N MET A 172 8.10 6.25 -0.06
CA MET A 172 9.18 5.28 -0.23
C MET A 172 8.68 3.84 -0.05
N GLN A 173 7.80 3.61 0.93
CA GLN A 173 7.20 2.29 1.14
C GLN A 173 6.33 1.86 -0.05
N MET A 174 5.55 2.77 -0.64
CA MET A 174 4.71 2.47 -1.81
C MET A 174 5.54 2.02 -3.01
N ILE A 175 6.63 2.74 -3.29
CA ILE A 175 7.57 2.40 -4.38
C ILE A 175 8.14 0.99 -4.15
N MET A 176 8.64 0.70 -2.95
CA MET A 176 9.20 -0.61 -2.63
C MET A 176 8.16 -1.73 -2.77
N ASN A 177 6.91 -1.52 -2.33
CA ASN A 177 5.87 -2.54 -2.46
C ASN A 177 5.52 -2.82 -3.92
N GLN A 178 5.53 -1.79 -4.78
CA GLN A 178 5.35 -1.96 -6.23
C GLN A 178 6.50 -2.78 -6.83
N ASP A 179 7.74 -2.43 -6.49
CA ASP A 179 8.93 -3.16 -6.96
C ASP A 179 8.91 -4.64 -6.53
N ILE A 180 8.41 -4.94 -5.32
CA ILE A 180 8.27 -6.32 -4.83
C ILE A 180 7.21 -7.06 -5.65
N LEU A 181 6.04 -6.46 -5.92
CA LEU A 181 5.01 -7.07 -6.74
C LEU A 181 5.53 -7.40 -8.14
N ASP A 182 6.17 -6.42 -8.79
CA ASP A 182 6.69 -6.57 -10.15
C ASP A 182 7.71 -7.73 -10.22
N GLN A 183 8.57 -7.86 -9.20
CA GLN A 183 9.51 -8.98 -9.09
C GLN A 183 8.82 -10.34 -8.87
N LEU A 184 7.79 -10.39 -8.01
CA LEU A 184 7.02 -11.62 -7.77
C LEU A 184 6.21 -12.04 -8.99
N ILE A 185 5.67 -11.11 -9.76
CA ILE A 185 4.97 -11.41 -11.01
C ILE A 185 5.97 -11.87 -12.07
N ALA A 186 7.10 -11.18 -12.23
CA ALA A 186 8.13 -11.55 -13.19
C ALA A 186 8.69 -12.97 -12.94
N SER A 187 8.88 -13.35 -11.67
CA SER A 187 9.32 -14.71 -11.32
C SER A 187 8.27 -15.77 -11.67
N SER A 188 6.97 -15.46 -11.51
CA SER A 188 5.89 -16.39 -11.86
C SER A 188 5.80 -16.68 -13.37
N LEU A 189 6.15 -15.70 -14.21
CA LEU A 189 6.10 -15.85 -15.67
C LEU A 189 7.30 -16.64 -16.23
N HIS A 190 8.46 -16.57 -15.57
CA HIS A 190 9.68 -17.24 -16.01
C HIS A 190 9.68 -18.76 -15.81
N SER A 191 8.77 -19.29 -14.99
CA SER A 191 8.61 -20.73 -14.76
C SER A 191 7.83 -21.45 -15.87
N GLN A 192 7.39 -20.75 -16.92
CA GLN A 192 6.83 -21.40 -18.11
C GLN A 192 7.95 -22.22 -18.77
N PRO A 193 7.82 -23.55 -18.89
CA PRO A 193 8.81 -24.35 -19.60
C PRO A 193 8.90 -23.78 -21.02
N ILE A 194 10.11 -23.41 -21.44
CA ILE A 194 10.39 -23.15 -22.85
C ILE A 194 10.10 -24.47 -23.54
N PHE A 195 8.86 -24.65 -23.96
CA PHE A 195 8.49 -25.71 -24.87
C PHE A 195 9.25 -25.35 -26.14
N ILE A 196 10.46 -25.90 -26.27
CA ILE A 196 11.16 -25.96 -27.55
C ILE A 196 10.25 -26.86 -28.37
N SER A 197 9.23 -26.22 -28.96
CA SER A 197 8.38 -26.84 -29.95
C SER A 197 9.38 -27.22 -31.04
N SER A 198 9.76 -28.49 -31.03
CA SER A 198 10.65 -29.06 -32.02
C SER A 198 9.93 -28.86 -33.33
N ALA A 199 10.26 -27.78 -34.01
CA ALA A 199 9.64 -27.38 -35.26
C ALA A 199 9.94 -28.48 -36.26
N THR A 200 9.00 -29.40 -36.42
CA THR A 200 8.98 -30.33 -37.53
C THR A 200 8.90 -29.47 -38.77
N THR A 201 10.00 -29.37 -39.50
CA THR A 201 10.15 -28.65 -40.76
C THR A 201 9.12 -29.15 -41.77
N GLY A 202 7.96 -28.51 -41.81
CA GLY A 202 6.90 -28.73 -42.76
C GLY A 202 6.79 -27.52 -43.69
N THR A 203 7.45 -27.62 -44.84
CA THR A 203 7.38 -26.67 -45.95
C THR A 203 5.93 -26.40 -46.34
N LYS A 204 5.40 -25.19 -46.06
CA LYS A 204 4.13 -24.71 -46.61
C LYS A 204 4.32 -23.37 -47.30
N THR A 205 3.99 -23.39 -48.57
CA THR A 205 3.99 -22.33 -49.57
C THR A 205 3.03 -21.21 -49.16
N ALA A 206 3.51 -19.97 -49.17
CA ALA A 206 2.75 -18.77 -48.84
C ALA A 206 1.92 -18.30 -50.04
N THR A 207 0.61 -18.11 -49.81
CA THR A 207 -0.27 -17.31 -50.68
C THR A 207 -0.64 -16.04 -49.92
N ILE A 208 -0.25 -14.90 -50.48
CA ILE A 208 -0.49 -13.55 -49.96
C ILE A 208 -1.91 -13.13 -50.33
N ALA A 209 -2.74 -12.79 -49.34
CA ALA A 209 -3.96 -12.03 -49.55
C ALA A 209 -4.06 -10.91 -48.51
N LYS A 210 -4.43 -9.75 -49.05
CA LYS A 210 -4.41 -8.39 -48.52
C LYS A 210 -5.83 -8.03 -48.12
N THR A 211 -6.07 -7.54 -46.90
CA THR A 211 -7.32 -6.81 -46.61
C THR A 211 -7.15 -5.80 -45.49
N GLU A 212 -7.86 -4.70 -45.68
CA GLU A 212 -7.73 -3.38 -45.10
C GLU A 212 -8.37 -3.17 -43.72
N ALA A 213 -7.92 -2.08 -43.13
CA ALA A 213 -8.44 -1.27 -42.02
C ALA A 213 -9.93 -1.37 -41.66
N THR A 214 -10.21 -1.29 -40.36
CA THR A 214 -11.35 -0.51 -39.85
C THR A 214 -11.02 0.00 -38.44
N GLU A 215 -10.88 1.33 -38.31
CA GLU A 215 -10.88 2.04 -37.04
C GLU A 215 -12.32 2.15 -36.51
N ALA A 216 -12.54 1.84 -35.25
CA ALA A 216 -13.74 2.24 -34.53
C ALA A 216 -13.39 2.58 -33.08
N SER A 217 -13.53 3.87 -32.80
CA SER A 217 -13.62 4.56 -31.52
C SER A 217 -14.54 3.89 -30.50
N LEU A 218 -14.09 3.77 -29.25
CA LEU A 218 -14.93 3.44 -28.11
C LEU A 218 -14.54 4.33 -26.90
N SER A 219 -15.42 5.27 -26.61
CA SER A 219 -15.54 5.99 -25.33
C SER A 219 -16.25 5.10 -24.32
N SER A 220 -15.76 5.02 -23.09
CA SER A 220 -16.52 4.45 -21.98
C SER A 220 -16.23 5.17 -20.68
N ASP A 221 -17.16 6.05 -20.32
CA ASP A 221 -17.48 6.42 -18.93
C ASP A 221 -17.86 5.16 -18.14
N SER A 222 -17.35 5.04 -16.92
CA SER A 222 -17.85 4.04 -15.95
C SER A 222 -17.70 4.56 -14.53
N SER A 223 -18.77 5.18 -14.04
CA SER A 223 -19.09 5.29 -12.63
C SER A 223 -19.69 3.96 -12.16
N SER A 224 -19.19 3.40 -11.07
CA SER A 224 -19.86 2.28 -10.40
C SER A 224 -19.87 2.48 -8.89
N GLU A 225 -21.09 2.42 -8.36
CA GLU A 225 -21.45 2.33 -6.94
C GLU A 225 -20.94 1.02 -6.35
N GLU A 226 -20.25 1.08 -5.21
CA GLU A 226 -20.01 -0.10 -4.37
C GLU A 226 -21.07 -0.21 -3.28
N ALA A 227 -21.85 -1.30 -3.35
CA ALA A 227 -22.74 -1.75 -2.29
C ALA A 227 -21.97 -2.65 -1.30
N SER A 228 -22.03 -2.29 -0.03
CA SER A 228 -21.45 -3.00 1.12
C SER A 228 -22.23 -4.29 1.44
N ILE A 229 -21.54 -5.44 1.45
CA ILE A 229 -22.07 -6.71 1.99
C ILE A 229 -21.23 -7.11 3.21
N THR A 230 -21.85 -6.99 4.39
CA THR A 230 -21.35 -7.51 5.67
C THR A 230 -21.70 -8.99 5.82
N GLY A 231 -20.69 -9.86 5.91
CA GLY A 231 -20.83 -11.28 6.21
C GLY A 231 -20.04 -11.67 7.45
N SER A 232 -20.75 -11.84 8.56
CA SER A 232 -20.21 -12.32 9.84
C SER A 232 -19.89 -13.82 9.77
N ASN A 233 -18.67 -14.21 10.13
CA ASN A 233 -18.31 -15.62 10.31
C ASN A 233 -17.98 -15.95 11.77
N THR A 234 -18.63 -17.01 12.21
CA THR A 234 -18.69 -17.58 13.56
C THR A 234 -17.41 -18.33 13.90
N ALA A 235 -16.82 -18.06 15.07
CA ALA A 235 -15.62 -18.71 15.58
C ALA A 235 -15.92 -20.12 16.12
N ILE A 236 -15.12 -21.11 15.69
CA ILE A 236 -15.08 -22.47 16.26
C ILE A 236 -13.75 -22.61 17.02
N ALA A 237 -13.86 -22.92 18.31
CA ALA A 237 -12.74 -23.13 19.23
C ALA A 237 -12.03 -24.48 18.98
N PRO A 238 -10.70 -24.60 19.21
CA PRO A 238 -10.03 -25.88 19.22
C PRO A 238 -9.92 -26.46 20.64
N LYS A 239 -10.28 -27.74 20.74
CA LYS A 239 -10.08 -28.60 21.92
C LYS A 239 -8.60 -28.94 22.10
N THR A 240 -8.12 -28.78 23.31
CA THR A 240 -6.83 -29.28 23.81
C THR A 240 -6.91 -30.80 24.05
N GLY A 241 -6.03 -31.55 23.40
CA GLY A 241 -5.81 -32.97 23.65
C GLY A 241 -4.31 -33.21 23.82
N GLY A 242 -3.90 -33.57 25.04
CA GLY A 242 -2.53 -33.96 25.34
C GLY A 242 -2.22 -35.38 24.84
N ASN A 243 -0.93 -35.67 24.68
CA ASN A 243 -0.42 -37.05 24.72
C ASN A 243 1.09 -37.08 25.01
N THR A 244 1.39 -37.75 26.13
CA THR A 244 2.42 -38.78 26.36
C THR A 244 3.78 -38.69 25.68
N GLU A 245 4.77 -38.53 26.55
CA GLU A 245 6.19 -38.82 26.41
C GLU A 245 6.47 -40.22 25.89
N ASN A 246 7.49 -40.34 25.03
CA ASN A 246 8.22 -41.59 24.79
C ASN A 246 9.68 -41.26 24.46
N PRO A 247 10.67 -41.78 25.21
CA PRO A 247 12.09 -41.60 24.90
C PRO A 247 12.66 -42.87 24.26
N GLY A 248 13.50 -42.66 23.24
CA GLY A 248 14.39 -43.68 22.70
C GLY A 248 14.16 -43.94 21.21
N ASP A 249 15.03 -43.38 20.36
CA ASP A 249 15.96 -44.25 19.65
C ASP A 249 17.07 -43.47 18.93
N SER A 250 18.23 -44.11 18.95
CA SER A 250 19.52 -43.68 18.46
C SER A 250 19.72 -43.89 16.95
N CYS A 251 20.62 -43.08 16.37
CA CYS A 251 21.37 -43.31 15.12
C CYS A 251 20.51 -43.38 13.84
N ILE A 252 20.78 -42.57 12.81
CA ILE A 252 21.91 -42.72 11.87
C ILE A 252 22.16 -41.36 11.22
N GLY A 253 23.41 -40.88 11.29
CA GLY A 253 23.88 -39.73 10.53
C GLY A 253 23.95 -40.07 9.05
N SER A 254 22.86 -39.83 8.34
CA SER A 254 22.81 -39.85 6.89
C SER A 254 23.15 -38.45 6.38
N GLU A 255 24.44 -38.18 6.17
CA GLU A 255 24.93 -37.05 5.37
C GLU A 255 24.57 -37.25 3.89
N PHE A 256 23.28 -37.39 3.58
CA PHE A 256 22.78 -37.13 2.24
C PHE A 256 22.59 -35.63 2.14
N GLY A 257 23.70 -34.93 1.93
CA GLY A 257 23.72 -33.57 1.42
C GLY A 257 23.13 -33.57 0.02
N GLY A 258 21.80 -33.68 -0.07
CA GLY A 258 21.03 -33.50 -1.28
C GLY A 258 21.35 -32.11 -1.83
N MET A 259 22.23 -32.08 -2.81
CA MET A 259 22.62 -30.91 -3.56
C MET A 259 21.38 -30.50 -4.37
N LEU A 260 20.52 -29.67 -3.75
CA LEU A 260 19.31 -29.19 -4.40
C LEU A 260 19.71 -28.53 -5.73
N ALA A 261 18.88 -28.73 -6.74
CA ALA A 261 19.07 -28.08 -8.04
C ALA A 261 19.32 -26.57 -7.83
N PRO A 262 20.38 -25.99 -8.42
CA PRO A 262 20.76 -24.59 -8.18
C PRO A 262 19.71 -23.53 -8.54
N SER A 263 18.65 -23.89 -9.27
CA SER A 263 17.53 -23.00 -9.61
C SER A 263 16.56 -22.82 -8.43
N VAL A 264 16.02 -23.92 -7.87
CA VAL A 264 15.01 -23.90 -6.80
C VAL A 264 15.50 -23.19 -5.53
N ARG A 265 16.82 -23.26 -5.24
CA ARG A 265 17.40 -22.51 -4.11
C ARG A 265 17.32 -20.99 -4.32
N ARG A 266 17.58 -20.52 -5.53
CA ARG A 266 17.59 -19.07 -5.83
C ARG A 266 16.21 -18.45 -5.70
N ASP A 267 15.17 -19.12 -6.20
CA ASP A 267 13.80 -18.59 -6.13
C ASP A 267 13.29 -18.52 -4.68
N LYS A 268 13.66 -19.51 -3.87
CA LYS A 268 13.37 -19.50 -2.43
C LYS A 268 14.07 -18.35 -1.72
N ASP A 269 15.37 -18.21 -1.92
CA ASP A 269 16.15 -17.18 -1.23
C ASP A 269 15.66 -15.79 -1.65
N GLN A 270 15.36 -15.59 -2.94
CA GLN A 270 14.79 -14.34 -3.44
C GLN A 270 13.41 -14.07 -2.86
N GLY A 271 12.49 -15.05 -2.88
CA GLY A 271 11.15 -14.89 -2.30
C GLY A 271 11.20 -14.55 -0.81
N MET A 272 12.10 -15.19 -0.05
CA MET A 272 12.29 -14.89 1.37
C MET A 272 12.84 -13.48 1.59
N VAL A 273 13.77 -13.02 0.76
CA VAL A 273 14.29 -11.64 0.81
C VAL A 273 13.18 -10.64 0.54
N LEU A 274 12.36 -10.85 -0.50
CA LEU A 274 11.24 -9.96 -0.84
C LEU A 274 10.19 -9.90 0.29
N LEU A 275 9.82 -11.04 0.87
CA LEU A 275 8.90 -11.09 2.01
C LEU A 275 9.49 -10.39 3.24
N SER A 276 10.80 -10.55 3.48
CA SER A 276 11.46 -9.87 4.59
C SER A 276 11.49 -8.35 4.39
N ALA A 277 11.67 -7.87 3.15
CA ALA A 277 11.62 -6.45 2.83
C ALA A 277 10.22 -5.89 3.04
N TRP A 278 9.18 -6.62 2.63
CA TRP A 278 7.78 -6.26 2.88
C TRP A 278 7.45 -6.22 4.37
N LEU A 279 7.82 -7.26 5.12
CA LEU A 279 7.53 -7.38 6.56
C LEU A 279 8.23 -6.30 7.39
N ASN A 280 9.52 -6.06 7.11
CA ASN A 280 10.32 -5.14 7.93
C ASN A 280 10.04 -3.67 7.63
N GLN A 281 9.36 -3.36 6.52
CA GLN A 281 9.00 -2.00 6.11
C GLN A 281 10.12 -0.98 6.40
N PRO A 282 11.32 -1.16 5.86
CA PRO A 282 12.52 -0.44 6.32
C PRO A 282 12.41 1.08 6.21
N HIS A 283 11.46 1.57 5.41
CA HIS A 283 11.17 2.99 5.25
C HIS A 283 10.19 3.53 6.31
N LEU A 284 9.32 2.70 6.88
CA LEU A 284 8.38 3.09 7.93
C LEU A 284 9.07 3.01 9.30
N LYS A 285 9.80 4.08 9.64
CA LYS A 285 10.43 4.25 10.95
C LYS A 285 9.37 4.43 12.03
N THR A 286 9.09 3.38 12.81
CA THR A 286 8.07 3.36 13.87
C THR A 286 8.24 4.54 14.83
N ASP A 287 9.46 4.89 15.21
CA ASP A 287 9.74 6.02 16.11
C ASP A 287 9.21 7.35 15.57
N VAL A 288 9.33 7.60 14.27
CA VAL A 288 8.85 8.84 13.63
C VAL A 288 7.32 8.86 13.59
N LEU A 289 6.70 7.71 13.31
CA LEU A 289 5.25 7.55 13.30
C LEU A 289 4.66 7.73 14.70
N THR A 290 5.27 7.13 15.72
CA THR A 290 4.87 7.29 17.13
C THR A 290 5.04 8.73 17.59
N THR A 291 6.18 9.37 17.25
CA THR A 291 6.40 10.80 17.55
C THR A 291 5.31 11.66 16.92
N PHE A 292 4.92 11.38 15.67
CA PHE A 292 3.82 12.09 15.01
C PHE A 292 2.47 11.83 15.69
N ASP A 293 2.19 10.61 16.13
CA ASP A 293 0.94 10.28 16.81
C ASP A 293 0.84 10.97 18.18
N GLU A 294 1.94 11.02 18.93
CA GLU A 294 2.06 11.79 20.18
C GLU A 294 1.89 13.28 19.91
N PHE A 295 2.54 13.80 18.86
CA PHE A 295 2.41 15.18 18.42
C PHE A 295 0.96 15.54 18.11
N CYS A 296 0.27 14.72 17.32
CA CYS A 296 -1.15 14.92 17.04
C CYS A 296 -1.99 14.82 18.31
N GLN A 297 -1.72 13.89 19.23
CA GLN A 297 -2.47 13.81 20.48
C GLN A 297 -2.35 15.09 21.32
N VAL A 298 -1.14 15.64 21.46
CA VAL A 298 -0.92 16.89 22.22
C VAL A 298 -1.68 18.06 21.59
N GLU A 299 -1.65 18.18 20.26
CA GLU A 299 -2.28 19.31 19.58
C GLU A 299 -3.81 19.14 19.40
N LEU A 300 -4.33 17.91 19.35
CA LEU A 300 -5.75 17.63 19.17
C LEU A 300 -6.56 17.55 20.48
N LEU A 301 -5.94 17.27 21.63
CA LEU A 301 -6.66 17.00 22.90
C LEU A 301 -6.92 18.25 23.76
N ASN A 302 -6.52 19.45 23.32
CA ASN A 302 -6.62 20.67 24.11
C ASN A 302 -7.80 21.60 23.71
N GLU A 303 -8.77 21.09 22.95
CA GLU A 303 -10.10 21.73 22.78
C GLU A 303 -11.10 21.26 23.84
#